data_AF-A0A9E2YNH9-F1
#
_entry.id   AF-A0A9E2YNH9-F1
#
_cell.length_a   1.000
_cell.length_b   1.000
_cell.length_c   1.000
_cell.angle_alpha   90.00
_cell.angle_beta   90.00
_cell.angle_gamma   90.00
#
_symmetry.space_group_name_H-M   'P 1'
#
loop_
_entity.id
_entity.type
_entity.pdbx_description
1 polymer ?
#
loop_
_entity_poly.entity_id
_entity_poly.type
_entity_poly.pdbx_seq_one_letter_code
_entity_poly.pdbx_strand_id
1 'polypeptide(L)' 'MGKHLNRAKAHFGTDTSGLLEGGRYALLHTRSMEFDDLRPYVPGDDVRDIDWKASARSGGVLIKRFVSEKHHKILLVADA' A
#
# COMPACT_ATOMS: atom_id res chain seq x y z
N MET A 1 -15.99 1.84 -41.87
CA MET A 1 -16.76 0.62 -41.54
C MET A 1 -15.82 -0.33 -40.81
N GLY A 2 -16.00 -0.51 -39.49
CA GLY A 2 -15.14 -1.38 -38.65
C GLY A 2 -14.88 -0.77 -37.27
N LYS A 3 -15.93 -0.46 -36.50
CA LYS A 3 -16.44 -1.27 -35.37
C LYS A 3 -15.44 -1.42 -34.22
N HIS A 4 -15.65 -0.56 -33.24
CA HIS A 4 -15.11 -0.56 -31.88
C HIS A 4 -15.04 -1.96 -31.26
N LEU A 5 -13.84 -2.35 -30.83
CA LEU A 5 -13.60 -3.52 -29.98
C LEU A 5 -12.98 -3.06 -28.66
N ASN A 6 -13.88 -2.73 -27.74
CA ASN A 6 -13.93 -3.27 -26.38
C ASN A 6 -12.68 -3.18 -25.48
N ARG A 7 -12.85 -2.28 -24.50
CA ARG A 7 -12.87 -2.59 -23.05
C ARG A 7 -11.50 -2.55 -22.37
N ALA A 8 -11.06 -1.32 -22.09
CA ALA A 8 -10.01 -1.02 -21.13
C ALA A 8 -10.36 -1.65 -19.77
N LYS A 9 -9.62 -2.70 -19.41
CA LYS A 9 -9.66 -3.28 -18.08
C LYS A 9 -9.06 -2.28 -17.12
N ALA A 10 -9.93 -1.68 -16.32
CA ALA A 10 -9.55 -1.02 -15.08
C ALA A 10 -8.82 -2.02 -14.17
N HIS A 11 -7.81 -1.50 -13.47
CA HIS A 11 -7.45 -1.77 -12.09
C HIS A 11 -5.95 -2.07 -11.87
N PHE A 12 -5.32 -1.13 -11.17
CA PHE A 12 -3.99 -1.18 -10.52
C PHE A 12 -2.76 -1.14 -11.43
N GLY A 13 -2.19 0.06 -11.50
CA GLY A 13 -0.76 0.33 -11.46
C GLY A 13 0.19 -0.72 -11.99
N THR A 14 0.41 -0.66 -13.29
CA THR A 14 1.74 -0.94 -13.82
C THR A 14 1.98 0.09 -14.91
N ASP A 15 3.08 0.82 -14.78
CA ASP A 15 3.62 1.67 -15.84
C ASP A 15 3.60 0.86 -17.15
N THR A 16 2.86 1.30 -18.17
CA THR A 16 2.61 0.51 -19.39
C THR A 16 3.68 0.68 -20.46
N SER A 17 4.67 1.57 -20.25
CA SER A 17 5.68 1.84 -21.28
C SER A 17 6.68 0.70 -21.42
N GLY A 18 7.08 0.06 -20.30
CA GLY A 18 8.00 -1.10 -20.32
C GLY A 18 7.34 -2.43 -20.69
N LEU A 19 6.01 -2.51 -20.62
CA LEU A 19 5.22 -3.73 -20.91
C LEU A 19 5.21 -4.07 -22.41
N LEU A 20 5.33 -3.06 -23.26
CA LEU A 20 5.36 -3.21 -24.72
C LEU A 20 6.78 -3.43 -25.26
N GLU A 21 7.83 -3.14 -24.47
CA GLU A 21 9.22 -3.05 -24.93
C GLU A 21 10.15 -4.14 -24.35
N GLY A 22 9.59 -5.14 -23.64
CA GLY A 22 10.38 -6.24 -23.07
C GLY A 22 11.23 -5.86 -21.86
N GLY A 23 10.87 -4.78 -21.16
CA GLY A 23 11.56 -4.33 -19.95
C GLY A 23 11.14 -5.17 -18.73
N ARG A 24 12.08 -5.95 -18.19
CA ARG A 24 11.88 -6.72 -16.95
C ARG A 24 11.55 -5.76 -15.80
N TYR A 25 10.31 -5.78 -15.31
CA TYR A 25 9.97 -5.13 -14.06
C TYR A 25 10.71 -5.83 -12.93
N ALA A 26 11.66 -5.13 -12.32
CA ALA A 26 12.12 -5.49 -11.00
C ALA A 26 10.90 -5.42 -10.07
N LEU A 27 10.46 -6.59 -9.64
CA LEU A 27 9.42 -6.81 -8.65
C LEU A 27 9.86 -6.20 -7.32
N LEU A 28 9.78 -4.87 -7.19
CA LEU A 28 10.16 -4.16 -5.97
C LEU A 28 9.03 -4.34 -4.94
N HIS A 29 9.02 -5.51 -4.32
CA HIS A 29 8.17 -5.83 -3.18
C HIS A 29 8.84 -5.37 -1.89
N THR A 30 8.98 -4.06 -1.72
CA THR A 30 9.30 -3.50 -0.41
C THR A 30 8.13 -2.62 0.00
N ARG A 31 7.10 -3.23 0.59
CA ARG A 31 6.10 -2.48 1.36
C ARG A 31 6.72 -2.24 2.73
N SER A 32 7.20 -1.03 3.01
CA SER A 32 7.49 -0.66 4.40
C SER A 32 6.16 -0.38 5.10
N MET A 33 5.99 -0.97 6.28
CA MET A 33 4.99 -0.52 7.23
C MET A 33 5.63 0.61 8.02
N GLU A 34 5.24 1.84 7.71
CA GLU A 34 5.73 3.00 8.45
C GLU A 34 4.97 3.10 9.77
N PHE A 35 5.71 3.38 10.85
CA PHE A 35 5.09 3.69 12.13
C PHE A 35 4.28 4.98 12.00
N ASP A 36 3.03 4.94 12.44
CA ASP A 36 2.11 6.09 12.41
C ASP A 36 2.07 6.76 13.79
N ASP A 37 1.64 6.04 14.83
CA ASP A 37 1.49 6.58 16.17
C ASP A 37 1.39 5.49 17.26
N LEU A 38 1.42 5.88 18.53
CA LEU A 38 1.05 5.06 19.68
C LEU A 38 -0.38 5.37 20.11
N ARG A 39 -1.13 4.33 20.50
CA ARG A 39 -2.43 4.52 21.15
C ARG A 39 -2.62 3.58 22.34
N PRO A 40 -3.55 3.88 23.27
CA PRO A 40 -3.94 2.94 24.31
C PRO A 40 -4.42 1.62 23.71
N TYR A 41 -3.99 0.52 24.34
CA TYR A 41 -4.49 -0.83 24.05
C TYR A 41 -5.99 -0.92 24.29
N VAL A 42 -6.68 -1.65 23.41
CA VAL A 42 -8.05 -2.10 23.61
C VAL A 42 -8.15 -3.61 23.38
N PRO A 43 -9.10 -4.30 24.03
CA PRO A 43 -9.34 -5.72 23.77
C PRO A 43 -9.58 -5.98 22.28
N GLY A 44 -8.82 -6.93 21.72
CA GLY A 44 -8.85 -7.25 20.29
C GLY A 44 -7.60 -6.80 19.53
N ASP A 45 -6.77 -5.95 20.14
CA ASP A 45 -5.47 -5.60 19.58
C ASP A 45 -4.50 -6.78 19.62
N ASP A 46 -3.60 -6.82 18.63
CA ASP A 46 -2.52 -7.79 18.62
C ASP A 46 -1.47 -7.41 19.69
N VAL A 47 -1.26 -8.29 20.66
CA VAL A 47 -0.31 -8.12 21.75
C VAL A 47 1.13 -7.98 21.24
N ARG A 48 1.43 -8.48 20.03
CA ARG A 48 2.75 -8.35 19.40
C ARG A 48 3.09 -6.91 19.01
N ASP A 49 2.09 -6.06 18.86
CA ASP A 49 2.25 -4.66 18.50
C ASP A 49 2.43 -3.74 19.72
N ILE A 50 2.45 -4.31 20.94
CA ILE A 50 2.70 -3.53 22.17
C ILE A 50 4.10 -2.94 22.14
N ASP A 51 4.18 -1.63 22.41
CA ASP A 51 5.45 -0.97 22.73
C ASP A 51 5.68 -0.99 24.24
N TRP A 52 6.44 -1.98 24.70
CA TRP A 52 6.77 -2.14 26.12
C TRP A 52 7.55 -0.95 26.69
N LYS A 53 8.39 -0.29 25.89
CA LYS A 53 9.22 0.83 26.34
C LYS A 53 8.39 2.10 26.52
N ALA A 54 7.48 2.37 25.60
CA ALA A 54 6.53 3.49 25.73
C ALA A 54 5.52 3.21 26.85
N SER A 55 5.06 1.96 26.97
CA SER A 55 4.13 1.57 28.03
C SER A 55 4.74 1.75 29.43
N ALA A 56 5.99 1.34 29.62
CA ALA A 56 6.70 1.53 30.88
C ALA A 56 6.90 3.00 31.27
N ARG A 57 7.04 3.90 30.30
CA ARG A 57 7.23 5.35 30.54
C ARG A 57 5.92 6.09 30.80
N SER A 58 4.82 5.64 30.21
CA SER A 58 3.51 6.29 30.33
C SER A 58 2.63 5.71 31.44
N GLY A 59 2.94 4.52 31.95
CA GLY A 59 2.15 3.84 32.98
C GLY A 59 0.89 3.15 32.44
N GLY A 60 0.71 3.05 31.12
CA GLY A 60 -0.41 2.36 30.47
C GLY A 60 0.06 1.56 29.26
N VAL A 61 -0.70 0.54 28.86
CA VAL A 61 -0.33 -0.32 27.71
C VAL A 61 -0.60 0.43 26.40
N LEU A 62 0.44 0.60 25.59
CA LEU A 62 0.42 1.29 24.31
C LEU A 62 0.70 0.33 23.15
N ILE A 63 -0.07 0.47 22.07
CA ILE A 63 0.01 -0.29 20.82
C ILE A 63 0.56 0.60 19.71
N LYS A 64 1.51 0.09 18.94
CA LYS A 64 2.02 0.73 17.72
C LYS A 64 0.98 0.60 16.61
N ARG A 65 0.59 1.72 16.03
CA ARG A 65 -0.15 1.77 14.77
C ARG A 65 0.82 1.91 13.62
N PHE A 66 0.58 1.17 12.56
CA PHE A 66 1.33 1.27 11.33
C PHE A 66 0.41 1.71 10.21
N VAL A 67 0.90 2.59 9.35
CA VAL A 67 0.22 2.94 8.11
C VAL A 67 0.94 2.23 6.96
N SER A 68 0.18 1.58 6.09
CA SER A 68 0.72 1.05 4.84
C SER A 68 0.48 2.08 3.75
N GLU A 69 1.56 2.70 3.27
CA GLU A 69 1.48 3.49 2.06
C GLU A 69 1.31 2.56 0.85
N LYS A 70 0.31 2.87 0.01
CA LYS A 70 0.05 2.15 -1.23
C LYS A 70 0.18 3.12 -2.40
N HIS A 71 1.30 3.04 -3.10
CA HIS A 71 1.47 3.77 -4.36
C HIS A 71 0.66 3.09 -5.47
N HIS A 72 -0.36 3.80 -5.95
CA HIS A 72 -1.11 3.40 -7.14
C HIS A 72 -0.56 4.15 -8.33
N LYS A 73 0.02 3.45 -9.31
CA LYS A 73 0.26 4.05 -10.62
C LYS A 73 -1.07 4.03 -11.39
N ILE A 74 -1.50 5.14 -11.96
CA ILE A 74 -2.69 5.18 -12.82
C ILE A 74 -2.24 5.75 -14.16
N LEU A 75 -2.51 5.01 -15.23
CA LEU A 75 -2.34 5.47 -16.60
C LEU A 75 -3.72 5.78 -17.18
N LEU A 76 -3.93 7.00 -17.66
CA LEU A 76 -5.11 7.36 -18.43
C LEU A 76 -4.74 7.44 -19.91
N VAL A 77 -5.52 6.77 -20.75
CA VAL A 77 -5.43 6.84 -22.21
C VAL A 77 -6.79 7.30 -22.72
N ALA A 78 -6.79 8.36 -23.53
CA ALA A 78 -7.99 8.91 -24.17
C ALA A 78 -7.77 8.97 -25.68
N ASP A 79 -8.83 8.72 -26.43
CA ASP A 79 -8.91 8.89 -27.88
C ASP A 79 -9.98 9.96 -28.19
N ALA A 80 -9.88 10.63 -29.33
CA ALA A 80 -10.71 11.79 -29.72
C ALA A 80 -12.02 11.39 -30.41
#